data_AF-A0A971Y7T4-F1
#
_entry.id   AF-A0A971Y7T4-F1
#
_cell.length_a   1.000
_cell.length_b   1.000
_cell.length_c   1.000
_cell.angle_alpha   90.00
_cell.angle_beta   90.00
_cell.angle_gamma   90.00
#
_symmetry.space_group_name_H-M   'P 1'
#
loop_
_entity.id
_entity.type
_entity.pdbx_description
1 polymer ?
#
loop_
_entity_poly.entity_id
_entity_poly.type
_entity_poly.pdbx_seq_one_letter_code
_entity_poly.pdbx_strand_id
1 'polypeptide(L)'
;MTRKKTYPALKIKNPPRKEDLVRLLDIDGEFHIELRYATRNNFTNQVVYDFNDCYIHRHTAELLVGAKDEFKKDGFTVKIWDAYRPHRAQRALWDILPDDNFVAFPPDLKKPYRLRPTHMNGMCV
;
A
#
# COMPACT_ATOMS: atom_id res chain seq x y z
N MET A 1 3.02 12.24 -29.73
CA MET A 1 1.72 12.68 -29.16
C MET A 1 1.34 11.75 -28.01
N THR A 2 1.74 12.07 -26.79
CA THR A 2 1.46 11.25 -25.60
C THR A 2 0.04 11.57 -25.10
N ARG A 3 -0.92 10.66 -25.29
CA ARG A 3 -2.26 10.79 -24.70
C ARG A 3 -2.12 10.77 -23.17
N LYS A 4 -2.31 11.92 -22.53
CA LYS A 4 -2.54 11.98 -21.08
C LYS A 4 -3.83 11.20 -20.82
N LYS A 5 -3.73 10.02 -20.18
CA LYS A 5 -4.90 9.34 -19.63
C LYS A 5 -5.42 10.21 -18.49
N THR A 6 -6.47 10.97 -18.76
CA THR A 6 -7.18 11.77 -17.76
C THR A 6 -8.13 10.83 -17.03
N TYR A 7 -7.74 10.37 -15.84
CA TYR A 7 -8.66 9.67 -14.95
C TYR A 7 -9.61 10.69 -14.32
N PRO A 8 -10.93 10.49 -14.33
CA PRO A 8 -11.85 11.41 -13.69
C PRO A 8 -11.52 11.47 -12.19
N ALA A 9 -11.28 12.68 -11.68
CA ALA A 9 -11.13 12.89 -10.25
C ALA A 9 -12.44 12.48 -9.57
N LEU A 10 -12.41 11.35 -8.88
CA LEU A 10 -13.54 10.86 -8.09
C LEU A 10 -13.89 11.94 -7.06
N LYS A 11 -15.13 12.46 -7.12
CA LYS A 11 -15.63 13.44 -6.16
C LYS A 11 -15.85 12.75 -4.82
N ILE A 12 -14.84 12.82 -3.95
CA ILE A 12 -14.89 12.30 -2.59
C ILE A 12 -15.84 13.20 -1.78
N LYS A 13 -17.02 12.67 -1.43
CA LYS A 13 -18.03 13.44 -0.68
C LYS A 13 -17.74 13.54 0.81
N ASN A 14 -16.85 12.72 1.38
CA ASN A 14 -16.39 12.78 2.78
C ASN A 14 -15.04 12.05 2.96
N PRO A 15 -14.13 12.53 3.83
CA PRO A 15 -12.93 11.76 4.21
C PRO A 15 -13.34 10.50 5.01
N PRO A 16 -12.68 9.34 4.78
CA PRO A 16 -13.02 8.09 5.46
C PRO A 16 -12.77 8.18 6.96
N ARG A 17 -13.71 7.67 7.78
CA ARG A 17 -13.57 7.65 9.24
C ARG A 17 -12.60 6.54 9.66
N LYS A 18 -11.99 6.70 10.83
CA LYS A 18 -10.98 5.78 11.39
C LYS A 18 -11.52 4.37 11.62
N GLU A 19 -12.84 4.20 11.67
CA GLU A 19 -13.52 2.94 11.96
C GLU A 19 -13.91 2.09 10.73
N ASP A 20 -13.60 2.51 9.50
CA ASP A 20 -14.08 1.84 8.29
C ASP A 20 -13.12 0.74 7.74
N LEU A 21 -12.37 0.06 8.60
CA LEU A 21 -11.56 -1.10 8.18
C LEU A 21 -12.43 -2.36 8.14
N VAL A 22 -12.39 -3.05 7.02
CA VAL A 22 -13.15 -4.28 6.75
C VAL A 22 -12.20 -5.36 6.23
N ARG A 23 -12.52 -6.62 6.51
CA ARG A 23 -11.76 -7.75 5.94
C ARG A 23 -12.13 -7.87 4.48
N LEU A 24 -11.11 -7.95 3.61
CA LEU A 24 -11.32 -8.02 2.17
C LEU A 24 -12.11 -9.28 1.76
N LEU A 25 -11.83 -10.42 2.41
CA LEU A 25 -12.51 -11.69 2.15
C LEU A 25 -14.00 -11.68 2.53
N ASP A 26 -14.43 -10.81 3.45
CA ASP A 26 -15.85 -10.68 3.80
C ASP A 26 -16.63 -9.95 2.69
N ILE A 27 -15.95 -9.13 1.89
CA ILE A 27 -16.56 -8.41 0.77
C ILE A 27 -16.57 -9.29 -0.48
N ASP A 28 -15.46 -9.96 -0.73
CA ASP A 28 -15.29 -10.79 -1.92
C ASP A 28 -14.27 -11.90 -1.65
N GLY A 29 -14.75 -13.15 -1.69
CA GLY A 29 -13.95 -14.34 -1.44
C GLY A 29 -13.04 -14.75 -2.60
N GLU A 30 -13.11 -14.06 -3.74
CA GLU A 30 -12.31 -14.38 -4.93
C GLU A 30 -10.90 -13.75 -4.89
N PHE A 31 -10.62 -12.88 -3.92
CA PHE A 31 -9.30 -12.25 -3.82
C PHE A 31 -8.22 -13.24 -3.38
N HIS A 32 -7.12 -13.28 -4.14
CA HIS A 32 -5.91 -13.99 -3.73
C HIS A 32 -5.06 -13.11 -2.82
N ILE A 33 -4.94 -13.49 -1.55
CA ILE A 33 -4.17 -12.74 -0.56
C ILE A 33 -2.92 -13.53 -0.19
N GLU A 34 -1.75 -12.91 -0.36
CA GLU A 34 -0.46 -13.44 0.09
C GLU A 34 0.30 -12.32 0.79
N LEU A 35 0.01 -12.12 2.08
CA LEU A 35 0.65 -11.08 2.88
C LEU A 35 2.15 -11.39 3.05
N ARG A 36 2.99 -10.72 2.27
CA ARG A 36 4.44 -11.01 2.21
C ARG A 36 5.16 -10.69 3.52
N TYR A 37 4.68 -9.69 4.25
CA TYR A 37 5.25 -9.27 5.54
C TYR A 37 4.78 -10.11 6.73
N ALA A 38 3.76 -10.96 6.54
CA ALA A 38 3.37 -12.00 7.49
C ALA A 38 4.27 -13.25 7.43
N THR A 39 5.05 -13.37 6.36
CA THR A 39 5.94 -14.51 6.15
C THR A 39 7.38 -14.04 6.04
N ARG A 40 8.34 -14.97 6.03
CA ARG A 40 9.75 -14.66 5.76
C ARG A 40 10.03 -14.33 4.29
N ASN A 41 9.02 -14.46 3.41
CA ASN A 41 9.13 -14.16 1.98
C ASN A 41 8.96 -12.65 1.72
N ASN A 42 9.86 -11.85 2.27
CA ASN A 42 9.93 -10.41 2.02
C ASN A 42 11.39 -9.94 1.99
N PHE A 43 11.61 -8.70 1.57
CA PHE A 43 12.97 -8.15 1.41
C PHE A 43 13.78 -8.10 2.71
N THR A 44 13.13 -8.15 3.87
CA THR A 44 13.79 -8.17 5.18
C THR A 44 14.13 -9.58 5.67
N ASN A 45 13.61 -10.62 5.01
CA ASN A 45 13.67 -12.04 5.43
C ASN A 45 13.14 -12.31 6.85
N GLN A 46 12.41 -11.36 7.45
CA GLN A 46 11.87 -11.44 8.81
C GLN A 46 10.35 -11.30 8.80
N VAL A 47 9.67 -11.91 9.78
CA VAL A 47 8.22 -11.74 9.95
C VAL A 47 7.99 -10.38 10.62
N VAL A 48 7.35 -9.45 9.91
CA VAL A 48 7.13 -8.08 10.38
C VAL A 48 5.85 -7.99 11.22
N TYR A 49 4.84 -8.81 10.90
CA TYR A 49 3.61 -8.94 11.67
C TYR A 49 3.05 -10.36 11.61
N ASP A 50 2.26 -10.75 12.62
CA ASP A 50 1.77 -12.13 12.82
C ASP A 50 0.26 -12.28 12.56
N PHE A 51 -0.28 -11.48 11.63
CA PHE A 51 -1.69 -11.59 11.21
C PHE A 51 -1.79 -11.94 9.73
N ASN A 52 -2.76 -12.80 9.40
CA ASN A 52 -3.01 -13.24 8.02
C ASN A 52 -4.24 -12.57 7.39
N ASP A 53 -4.99 -11.78 8.17
CA ASP A 53 -6.18 -11.10 7.70
C ASP A 53 -5.84 -9.81 6.96
N CYS A 54 -6.37 -9.68 5.74
CA CYS A 54 -6.25 -8.47 4.93
C CYS A 54 -7.35 -7.47 5.29
N TYR A 55 -7.02 -6.51 6.16
CA TYR A 55 -7.88 -5.37 6.45
C TYR A 55 -7.61 -4.21 5.50
N ILE A 56 -8.66 -3.60 4.97
CA ILE A 56 -8.59 -2.44 4.09
C ILE A 56 -9.78 -1.50 4.37
N HIS A 57 -9.69 -0.24 3.97
CA HIS A 57 -10.83 0.66 4.04
C HIS A 57 -11.97 0.17 3.15
N ARG A 58 -13.22 0.21 3.65
CA ARG A 58 -14.42 -0.21 2.90
C ARG A 58 -14.52 0.43 1.52
N HIS A 59 -14.33 1.74 1.44
CA HIS A 59 -14.38 2.45 0.16
C HIS A 59 -13.32 1.95 -0.84
N THR A 60 -12.11 1.66 -0.36
CA THR A 60 -11.03 1.13 -1.20
C THR A 60 -11.35 -0.31 -1.63
N ALA A 61 -11.94 -1.13 -0.76
CA ALA A 61 -12.37 -2.48 -1.13
C ALA A 61 -13.42 -2.47 -2.25
N GLU A 62 -14.42 -1.60 -2.18
CA GLU A 62 -15.46 -1.47 -3.21
C GLU A 62 -14.85 -1.09 -4.57
N LEU A 63 -13.91 -0.13 -4.59
CA LEU A 63 -13.17 0.24 -5.80
C LEU A 63 -12.29 -0.91 -6.32
N LEU A 64 -11.68 -1.67 -5.42
CA LEU A 64 -10.83 -2.80 -5.77
C LEU A 64 -11.64 -3.95 -6.39
N VAL A 65 -12.85 -4.20 -5.93
CA VAL A 65 -13.78 -5.16 -6.56
C VAL A 65 -14.10 -4.73 -7.99
N GLY A 66 -14.41 -3.46 -8.22
CA GLY A 66 -14.65 -2.93 -9.57
C GLY A 66 -13.43 -3.10 -10.48
N ALA A 67 -12.23 -2.80 -9.98
CA ALA A 67 -10.99 -3.01 -10.72
C ALA A 67 -10.74 -4.51 -11.01
N LYS A 68 -10.98 -5.39 -10.03
CA LYS A 68 -10.87 -6.85 -10.19
C LYS A 68 -11.77 -7.34 -11.32
N ASP A 69 -13.03 -6.90 -11.35
CA ASP A 69 -13.99 -7.30 -12.37
C ASP A 69 -13.62 -6.79 -13.77
N GLU A 70 -12.96 -5.64 -13.86
CA GLU A 70 -12.39 -5.13 -15.12
C GLU A 70 -11.23 -6.02 -15.58
N PHE A 71 -10.26 -6.31 -14.70
CA PHE A 71 -9.12 -7.17 -15.02
C PHE A 71 -9.52 -8.61 -15.36
N LYS A 72 -10.60 -9.12 -14.75
CA LYS A 72 -11.12 -10.46 -15.00
C LYS A 72 -11.63 -10.62 -16.44
N LYS A 73 -12.18 -9.56 -17.05
CA LYS A 73 -12.60 -9.57 -18.46
C LYS A 73 -11.43 -9.77 -19.41
N ASP A 74 -10.25 -9.31 -19.02
CA ASP A 74 -9.00 -9.45 -19.77
C ASP A 74 -8.24 -10.74 -19.41
N GLY A 75 -8.81 -11.61 -18.55
CA GLY A 75 -8.20 -12.87 -18.13
C GLY A 75 -7.15 -12.73 -17.02
N PHE A 76 -7.06 -11.58 -16.35
CA PHE A 76 -6.15 -11.35 -15.24
C PHE A 76 -6.85 -11.52 -13.89
N THR A 77 -6.05 -11.77 -12.84
CA THR A 77 -6.53 -11.86 -11.46
C THR A 77 -5.71 -10.96 -10.56
N VAL A 78 -6.37 -10.32 -9.60
CA VAL A 78 -5.73 -9.42 -8.65
C VAL A 78 -5.21 -10.22 -7.46
N LYS A 79 -3.91 -10.05 -7.16
CA LYS A 79 -3.26 -10.64 -6.00
C LYS A 79 -2.81 -9.54 -5.05
N ILE A 80 -3.20 -9.66 -3.78
CA ILE A 80 -2.90 -8.70 -2.73
C ILE A 80 -1.69 -9.18 -1.95
N TRP A 81 -0.60 -8.41 -2.01
CA TRP A 81 0.63 -8.70 -1.27
C TRP A 81 0.72 -7.99 0.08
N ASP A 82 -0.08 -6.95 0.25
CA ASP A 82 -0.04 -6.13 1.45
C ASP A 82 -1.28 -5.22 1.54
N ALA A 83 -1.67 -4.89 2.76
CA ALA A 83 -2.87 -4.11 3.06
C ALA A 83 -2.62 -3.21 4.28
N TYR A 84 -3.57 -3.13 5.22
CA TYR A 84 -3.37 -2.34 6.44
C TYR A 84 -2.07 -2.72 7.17
N ARG A 85 -1.18 -1.72 7.33
CA ARG A 85 0.04 -1.84 8.12
C ARG A 85 -0.12 -1.11 9.46
N PRO A 86 -0.02 -1.79 10.61
CA PRO A 86 -0.02 -1.12 11.90
C PRO A 86 1.28 -0.31 12.09
N HIS A 87 1.24 0.75 12.88
CA HIS A 87 2.40 1.60 13.14
C HIS A 87 3.64 0.83 13.65
N ARG A 88 3.43 -0.23 14.45
CA ARG A 88 4.51 -1.12 14.91
C ARG A 88 5.28 -1.79 13.76
N ALA A 89 4.57 -2.20 12.69
CA ALA A 89 5.18 -2.81 11.52
C ALA A 89 5.99 -1.79 10.73
N GLN A 90 5.48 -0.56 10.62
CA GLN A 90 6.21 0.54 9.98
C GLN A 90 7.51 0.86 10.71
N ARG A 91 7.48 0.87 12.05
CA ARG A 91 8.69 1.07 12.87
C ARG A 91 9.67 -0.08 12.70
N ALA A 92 9.21 -1.33 12.76
CA ALA A 92 10.07 -2.49 12.54
C ALA A 92 10.75 -2.46 11.15
N LEU A 93 10.03 -2.07 10.09
CA LEU A 93 10.63 -1.89 8.77
C LEU A 93 11.69 -0.79 8.75
N TRP A 94 11.44 0.33 9.45
CA TRP A 94 12.39 1.44 9.55
C TRP A 94 13.65 1.06 10.33
N ASP A 95 13.52 0.26 11.39
CA ASP A 95 14.66 -0.22 12.18
C ASP A 95 15.56 -1.16 11.35
N ILE A 96 14.99 -1.89 10.38
CA ILE A 96 15.73 -2.77 9.47
C ILE A 96 16.39 -1.97 8.34
N LEU A 97 15.66 -1.03 7.73
CA LEU A 97 16.15 -0.21 6.63
C LEU A 97 15.74 1.26 6.84
N PRO A 98 16.56 2.07 7.54
CA PRO A 98 16.28 3.48 7.80
C PRO A 98 16.62 4.36 6.58
N ASP A 99 16.09 3.99 5.42
CA ASP A 99 16.21 4.75 4.17
C ASP A 99 14.84 5.28 3.76
N ASP A 100 14.68 6.61 3.83
CA ASP A 100 13.42 7.28 3.50
C ASP A 100 13.08 7.31 2.00
N ASN A 101 13.98 6.82 1.14
CA ASN A 101 13.69 6.59 -0.28
C ASN A 101 12.92 5.28 -0.51
N PHE A 102 13.06 4.30 0.39
CA PHE A 102 12.46 2.96 0.24
C PHE A 102 11.43 2.63 1.31
N VAL A 103 11.63 3.09 2.55
CA VAL A 103 10.73 2.86 3.68
C VAL A 103 10.16 4.20 4.16
N ALA A 104 8.85 4.28 4.31
CA ALA A 104 8.24 5.51 4.79
C ALA A 104 8.73 5.84 6.23
N PHE A 105 9.04 7.10 6.47
CA PHE A 105 9.46 7.54 7.79
C PHE A 105 8.33 7.29 8.81
N PRO A 106 8.62 6.67 9.97
CA PRO A 106 7.62 6.38 10.98
C PRO A 106 6.92 7.67 11.45
N PRO A 107 5.57 7.69 11.55
CA PRO A 107 4.82 8.91 11.85
C PRO A 107 4.97 9.39 13.29
N ASP A 108 5.46 8.53 14.17
CA ASP A 108 5.76 8.77 15.58
C ASP A 108 7.15 9.40 15.80
N LEU A 109 8.00 9.44 14.78
CA LEU A 109 9.30 10.09 14.83
C LEU A 109 9.23 11.51 14.23
N LYS A 110 10.06 12.43 14.71
CA LYS A 110 10.25 13.73 14.04
C LYS A 110 11.21 13.55 12.87
N LYS A 111 10.75 13.87 11.65
CA LYS A 111 11.63 13.91 10.48
C LYS A 111 12.75 14.93 10.73
N PRO A 112 14.02 14.54 10.65
CA PRO A 112 15.09 15.53 10.69
C PRO A 112 14.93 16.44 9.47
N TYR A 113 14.96 17.76 9.68
CA TYR A 113 15.03 18.70 8.57
C TYR A 113 16.39 18.55 7.91
N ARG A 114 16.44 17.76 6.84
CA ARG A 114 17.61 17.63 5.97
C ARG A 114 17.26 18.34 4.67
N LEU A 115 17.95 19.45 4.38
CA LEU A 115 17.86 20.10 3.09
C LEU A 115 18.34 19.10 2.04
N ARG A 116 17.41 18.45 1.33
CA ARG A 116 17.77 17.62 0.19
C ARG A 116 18.03 18.59 -0.97
N PRO A 117 19.20 18.56 -1.62
CA PRO A 117 19.35 19.25 -2.88
C PRO A 117 18.36 18.59 -3.85
N THR A 118 17.27 19.28 -4.17
CA THR A 118 16.28 18.83 -5.15
C THR A 118 16.83 18.78 -6.58
N HIS A 119 18.08 19.22 -6.76
CA HIS A 119 18.79 19.26 -8.02
C HIS A 119 20.11 18.49 -7.86
N MET A 120 20.13 17.21 -8.22
CA MET A 120 21.34 16.67 -8.83
C MET A 120 21.45 17.34 -10.19
N ASN A 121 22.38 18.28 -10.34
CA ASN A 121 22.69 18.93 -11.60
C ASN A 121 23.12 17.89 -12.67
N GLY A 122 22.15 17.28 -13.35
CA GLY A 122 22.36 16.61 -14.64
C GLY A 122 23.38 15.46 -14.69
N MET A 123 23.35 14.51 -13.74
CA MET A 123 24.18 13.28 -13.82
C MET A 123 23.40 11.97 -14.03
N CYS A 124 22.14 12.04 -14.46
CA CYS A 124 21.45 10.87 -15.02
C CYS A 124 20.91 11.23 -16.41
N VAL A 125 21.73 10.94 -17.43
CA VAL A 125 21.30 10.63 -18.80
C VAL A 125 21.31 9.11 -18.92
#